data_AF-A0AAW9SIU0-F1
#
_entry.id   AF-A0AAW9SIU0-F1
#
_cell.length_a   1.000
_cell.length_b   1.000
_cell.length_c   1.000
_cell.angle_alpha   90.00
_cell.angle_beta   90.00
_cell.angle_gamma   90.00
#
_symmetry.space_group_name_H-M   'P 1'
#
loop_
_entity.id
_entity.type
_entity.pdbx_description
1 polymer ?
#
loop_
_entity_poly.entity_id
_entity_poly.type
_entity_poly.pdbx_seq_one_letter_code
_entity_poly.pdbx_strand_id
1 'polypeptide(L)'
;MSLIAKMYVEDKEVTILDFKFRFTRSVDEHGKPMGKPNGTIFDITFETTSDQSFFAWSVGMDMVKKVKIVVSPVTQDSKSRVFELYDVHCVFFKNHFNGVNGEPMMTQIKLSPAILYDGGYKILEHYWKETDLSVKTEPTPLTDPYDNLTAGAGNVLGPVVEDSEAEKKEEEGTTQNKWRGKGHLIIGYDTELKRNFDKAVDNVNWDFILANTLEEAVEKTKAYLTETGLSKLTTLVLRSHGSGASALAVVTFGYPNASLSGGARLLNSDAVEKMKKDVLTHSGRLMAVLSIQDLAKMVKTGGTIFFTGCGGGTFNPRGGGSLGQSLTSLPEFKGKTVWMNHDNSAKAYHQKLLETNLTKPSSLNKGFMKFIDGKPYVPKYSVGFLLKSTGPRPFVYLDATKIPNNVIRHNR
;
A
#
# COMPACT_ATOMS: atom_id res chain seq x y z
N MET A 1 39.30 -12.64 -5.12
CA MET A 1 37.85 -12.93 -5.28
C MET A 1 37.71 -14.25 -6.01
N SER A 2 36.80 -15.14 -5.61
CA SER A 2 36.59 -16.45 -6.27
C SER A 2 35.48 -16.44 -7.33
N LEU A 3 34.59 -15.45 -7.28
CA LEU A 3 33.45 -15.27 -8.19
C LEU A 3 33.43 -13.83 -8.72
N ILE A 4 32.99 -13.66 -9.96
CA ILE A 4 32.68 -12.37 -10.58
C ILE A 4 31.21 -12.43 -11.01
N ALA A 5 30.44 -11.39 -10.66
CA ALA A 5 29.07 -11.24 -11.09
C ALA A 5 28.94 -10.06 -12.05
N LYS A 6 28.25 -10.27 -13.17
CA LYS A 6 27.97 -9.24 -14.19
C LYS A 6 26.48 -9.16 -14.46
N MET A 7 25.97 -7.94 -14.59
CA MET A 7 24.60 -7.66 -14.99
C MET A 7 24.60 -7.08 -16.41
N TYR A 8 23.70 -7.60 -17.23
CA TYR A 8 23.45 -7.16 -18.60
C TYR A 8 22.02 -6.59 -18.67
N VAL A 9 21.90 -5.34 -19.11
CA VAL A 9 20.63 -4.66 -19.33
C VAL A 9 20.71 -3.97 -20.68
N GLU A 10 19.93 -4.42 -21.66
CA GLU A 10 20.05 -3.97 -23.06
C GLU A 10 21.51 -4.12 -23.54
N ASP A 11 22.14 -3.02 -23.97
CA ASP A 11 23.50 -2.98 -24.50
C ASP A 11 24.55 -2.72 -23.40
N LYS A 12 24.14 -2.72 -22.13
CA LYS A 12 24.96 -2.27 -21.00
C LYS A 12 25.39 -3.46 -20.17
N GLU A 13 26.68 -3.49 -19.87
CA GLU A 13 27.31 -4.46 -18.98
C GLU A 13 27.86 -3.72 -17.75
N VAL A 14 27.49 -4.18 -16.55
CA VAL A 14 28.05 -3.67 -15.29
C VAL A 14 28.53 -4.80 -14.39
N THR A 15 29.68 -4.60 -13.76
CA THR A 15 30.19 -5.52 -12.74
C THR A 15 29.45 -5.28 -11.43
N ILE A 16 28.88 -6.34 -10.88
CA ILE A 16 28.12 -6.30 -9.63
C ILE A 16 29.09 -6.49 -8.46
N LEU A 17 28.96 -5.64 -7.45
CA LEU A 17 29.72 -5.73 -6.20
C LEU A 17 28.96 -6.54 -5.13
N ASP A 18 27.64 -6.38 -5.06
CA ASP A 18 26.76 -7.18 -4.21
C ASP A 18 25.39 -7.35 -4.88
N PHE A 19 24.82 -8.54 -4.79
CA PHE A 19 23.39 -8.71 -5.06
C PHE A 19 22.77 -9.75 -4.16
N LYS A 20 21.50 -9.53 -3.81
CA LYS A 20 20.71 -10.46 -3.01
C LYS A 20 19.26 -10.46 -3.45
N PHE A 21 18.64 -11.61 -3.28
CA PHE A 21 17.25 -11.84 -3.60
C PHE A 21 16.72 -12.90 -2.63
N ARG A 22 15.42 -12.84 -2.28
CA ARG A 22 14.77 -13.78 -1.36
C ARG A 22 13.36 -14.12 -1.79
N PHE A 23 12.95 -15.36 -1.55
CA PHE A 23 11.55 -15.75 -1.61
C PHE A 23 10.98 -15.81 -0.20
N THR A 24 9.76 -15.33 -0.02
CA THR A 24 9.03 -15.49 1.23
C THR A 24 7.70 -16.18 0.96
N ARG A 25 7.30 -17.05 1.88
CA ARG A 25 6.00 -17.70 1.85
C ARG A 25 5.44 -17.67 3.25
N SER A 26 4.18 -17.26 3.37
CA SER A 26 3.47 -17.31 4.64
C SER A 26 3.35 -18.76 5.11
N VAL A 27 3.34 -18.98 6.41
CA VAL A 27 3.05 -20.30 7.01
C VAL A 27 1.76 -20.19 7.83
N ASP A 28 1.01 -21.28 7.92
CA ASP A 28 -0.14 -21.37 8.82
C ASP A 28 0.28 -21.54 10.28
N GLU A 29 -0.72 -21.67 11.17
CA GLU A 29 -0.52 -21.85 12.61
C GLU A 29 0.21 -23.17 12.97
N HIS A 30 0.33 -24.11 12.01
CA HIS A 30 1.04 -25.39 12.15
C HIS A 30 2.40 -25.39 11.43
N GLY A 31 2.83 -24.25 10.87
CA GLY A 31 4.09 -24.15 10.13
C GLY A 31 4.02 -24.68 8.69
N LYS A 32 2.83 -25.00 8.18
CA LYS A 32 2.65 -25.46 6.79
C LYS A 32 2.69 -24.25 5.84
N PRO A 33 3.43 -24.31 4.73
CA PRO A 33 3.47 -23.22 3.76
C PRO A 33 2.08 -22.92 3.17
N MET A 34 1.70 -21.66 3.15
CA MET A 34 0.44 -21.14 2.61
C MET A 34 0.68 -20.16 1.45
N GLY A 35 -0.25 -20.16 0.49
CA GLY A 35 -0.21 -19.27 -0.68
C GLY A 35 0.88 -19.64 -1.70
N LYS A 36 1.04 -18.84 -2.75
CA LYS A 36 2.20 -18.93 -3.65
C LYS A 36 3.39 -18.20 -2.99
N PRO A 37 4.64 -18.58 -3.29
CA PRO A 37 5.80 -17.77 -2.90
C PRO A 37 5.60 -16.35 -3.42
N ASN A 38 5.78 -15.36 -2.55
CA ASN A 38 5.77 -13.96 -2.98
C ASN A 38 7.13 -13.62 -3.57
N GLY A 39 7.07 -13.10 -4.79
CA GLY A 39 8.18 -12.81 -5.66
C GLY A 39 9.03 -11.63 -5.21
N THR A 40 10.20 -11.56 -5.83
CA THR A 40 11.44 -11.18 -5.18
C THR A 40 12.00 -9.91 -5.76
N ILE A 41 12.29 -8.97 -4.87
CA ILE A 41 13.09 -7.80 -5.19
C ILE A 41 14.56 -8.19 -5.18
N PHE A 42 15.26 -7.97 -6.31
CA PHE A 42 16.71 -8.06 -6.39
C PHE A 42 17.30 -6.75 -5.93
N ASP A 43 17.98 -6.75 -4.79
CA ASP A 43 18.81 -5.61 -4.36
C ASP A 43 20.18 -5.78 -5.00
N ILE A 44 20.61 -4.85 -5.85
CA ILE A 44 21.89 -4.91 -6.59
C ILE A 44 22.70 -3.65 -6.32
N THR A 45 23.99 -3.82 -6.08
CA THR A 45 24.96 -2.74 -5.87
C THR A 45 26.12 -2.88 -6.86
N PHE A 46 26.49 -1.80 -7.53
CA PHE A 46 27.61 -1.72 -8.48
C PHE A 46 28.27 -0.35 -8.42
N GLU A 47 29.48 -0.22 -8.99
CA GLU A 47 30.16 1.07 -9.10
C GLU A 47 29.39 1.98 -10.06
N THR A 48 29.23 3.24 -9.69
CA THR A 48 28.45 4.20 -10.48
C THR A 48 29.15 4.46 -11.80
N THR A 49 28.42 4.27 -12.89
CA THR A 49 28.88 4.62 -14.23
C THR A 49 28.41 6.03 -14.59
N SER A 50 29.01 6.63 -15.64
CA SER A 50 28.53 7.90 -16.20
C SER A 50 27.14 7.77 -16.86
N ASP A 51 26.62 6.56 -16.96
CA ASP A 51 25.39 6.21 -17.65
C ASP A 51 24.15 6.48 -16.79
N GLN A 52 23.27 7.34 -17.29
CA GLN A 52 22.04 7.73 -16.59
C GLN A 52 20.86 6.79 -16.86
N SER A 53 21.00 5.72 -17.64
CA SER A 53 19.85 4.85 -17.97
C SER A 53 19.24 4.16 -16.77
N PHE A 54 20.03 3.79 -15.76
CA PHE A 54 19.50 3.17 -14.55
C PHE A 54 18.66 4.15 -13.74
N PHE A 55 19.06 5.43 -13.72
CA PHE A 55 18.28 6.49 -13.11
C PHE A 55 16.99 6.74 -13.91
N ALA A 56 17.08 6.90 -15.24
CA ALA A 56 15.92 7.09 -16.10
C ALA A 56 14.92 5.94 -15.98
N TRP A 57 15.41 4.70 -15.93
CA TRP A 57 14.59 3.52 -15.71
C TRP A 57 13.86 3.53 -14.37
N SER A 58 14.49 4.04 -13.30
CA SER A 58 13.85 4.12 -11.98
C SER A 58 12.75 5.18 -11.86
N VAL A 59 12.77 6.20 -12.73
CA VAL A 59 11.79 7.28 -12.76
C VAL A 59 10.67 7.01 -13.77
N GLY A 60 10.95 6.20 -14.80
CA GLY A 60 9.95 5.78 -15.78
C GLY A 60 8.91 4.84 -15.17
N MET A 61 7.66 5.29 -15.08
CA MET A 61 6.56 4.53 -14.44
C MET A 61 6.32 3.18 -15.14
N ASP A 62 6.33 3.17 -16.47
CA ASP A 62 5.98 1.98 -17.27
C ASP A 62 7.19 1.39 -18.01
N MET A 63 8.41 1.76 -17.62
CA MET A 63 9.61 1.28 -18.29
C MET A 63 9.98 -0.13 -17.79
N VAL A 64 9.75 -1.13 -18.65
CA VAL A 64 10.15 -2.52 -18.43
C VAL A 64 11.40 -2.87 -19.24
N LYS A 65 12.30 -3.66 -18.65
CA LYS A 65 13.52 -4.13 -19.33
C LYS A 65 13.75 -5.62 -19.12
N LYS A 66 14.55 -6.23 -20.00
CA LYS A 66 15.12 -7.57 -19.80
C LYS A 66 16.47 -7.44 -19.11
N VAL A 67 16.70 -8.25 -18.07
CA VAL A 67 17.97 -8.26 -17.33
C VAL A 67 18.53 -9.68 -17.27
N LYS A 68 19.84 -9.81 -17.48
CA LYS A 68 20.56 -11.07 -17.29
C LYS A 68 21.68 -10.87 -16.29
N ILE A 69 21.76 -11.72 -15.27
CA ILE A 69 22.84 -11.72 -14.29
C ILE A 69 23.64 -13.01 -14.46
N VAL A 70 24.95 -12.90 -14.64
CA VAL A 70 25.86 -14.03 -14.79
C VAL A 70 26.86 -14.01 -13.65
N VAL A 71 26.87 -15.09 -12.86
CA VAL A 71 27.86 -15.32 -11.80
C VAL A 71 28.81 -16.40 -12.28
N SER A 72 30.07 -16.02 -12.48
CA SER A 72 31.10 -16.91 -13.00
C SER A 72 32.23 -17.08 -11.99
N PRO A 73 32.85 -18.26 -11.89
CA PRO A 73 34.15 -18.39 -11.25
C PRO A 73 35.20 -17.51 -11.95
N VAL A 74 36.20 -17.06 -11.19
CA VAL A 74 37.37 -16.38 -11.79
C VAL A 74 38.23 -17.39 -12.57
N THR A 75 38.28 -18.63 -12.10
CA THR A 75 38.96 -19.75 -12.76
C THR A 75 37.99 -20.41 -13.75
N GLN A 76 38.41 -20.59 -15.01
CA GLN A 76 37.53 -20.99 -16.13
C GLN A 76 36.99 -22.44 -16.05
N ASP A 77 37.23 -23.16 -14.96
CA ASP A 77 36.99 -24.59 -14.86
C ASP A 77 35.60 -24.97 -14.31
N SER A 78 34.74 -23.99 -13.96
CA SER A 78 33.38 -24.29 -13.45
C SER A 78 32.26 -23.52 -14.15
N LYS A 79 31.05 -24.09 -14.08
CA LYS A 79 29.88 -23.56 -14.79
C LYS A 79 29.39 -22.28 -14.13
N SER A 80 29.10 -21.27 -14.95
CA SER A 80 28.44 -20.05 -14.49
C SER A 80 26.99 -20.31 -14.11
N ARG A 81 26.50 -19.60 -13.10
CA ARG A 81 25.07 -19.51 -12.79
C ARG A 81 24.49 -18.30 -13.51
N VAL A 82 23.33 -18.48 -14.14
CA VAL A 82 22.68 -17.43 -14.93
C VAL A 82 21.27 -17.21 -14.40
N PHE A 83 20.95 -15.95 -14.09
CA PHE A 83 19.59 -15.50 -13.81
C PHE A 83 19.10 -14.69 -15.00
N GLU A 84 17.91 -15.00 -15.50
CA GLU A 84 17.25 -14.22 -16.55
C GLU A 84 15.94 -13.67 -16.01
N LEU A 85 15.80 -12.35 -16.11
CA LEU A 85 14.71 -11.57 -15.60
C LEU A 85 13.98 -10.93 -16.78
N TYR A 86 12.66 -11.10 -16.83
CA TYR A 86 11.81 -10.54 -17.87
C TYR A 86 10.76 -9.60 -17.25
N ASP A 87 10.33 -8.61 -18.04
CA ASP A 87 9.42 -7.53 -17.66
C ASP A 87 9.81 -6.91 -16.31
N VAL A 88 11.03 -6.40 -16.26
CA VAL A 88 11.63 -5.93 -15.01
C VAL A 88 11.36 -4.44 -14.84
N HIS A 89 10.86 -4.06 -13.67
CA HIS A 89 10.81 -2.66 -13.22
C HIS A 89 11.96 -2.34 -12.27
N CYS A 90 12.52 -1.13 -12.39
CA CYS A 90 13.44 -0.57 -11.40
C CYS A 90 12.64 0.23 -10.37
N VAL A 91 12.40 -0.35 -9.19
CA VAL A 91 11.50 0.22 -8.16
C VAL A 91 12.24 1.06 -7.12
N PHE A 92 13.57 1.13 -7.21
CA PHE A 92 14.41 1.93 -6.32
C PHE A 92 15.73 2.23 -7.01
N PHE A 93 16.21 3.45 -6.82
CA PHE A 93 17.53 3.89 -7.23
C PHE A 93 18.13 4.78 -6.15
N LYS A 94 19.39 4.56 -5.82
CA LYS A 94 20.14 5.39 -4.89
C LYS A 94 21.61 5.44 -5.32
N ASN A 95 22.13 6.65 -5.40
CA ASN A 95 23.56 6.89 -5.50
C ASN A 95 24.13 7.26 -4.14
N HIS A 96 25.34 6.80 -3.86
CA HIS A 96 26.08 7.11 -2.65
C HIS A 96 27.53 7.44 -3.00
N PHE A 97 27.97 8.65 -2.65
CA PHE A 97 29.35 9.08 -2.77
C PHE A 97 29.85 9.50 -1.38
N ASN A 98 31.04 9.04 -1.01
CA ASN A 98 31.73 9.47 0.20
C ASN A 98 33.16 9.89 -0.14
N GLY A 99 33.43 11.18 -0.13
CA GLY A 99 34.77 11.71 -0.45
C GLY A 99 35.82 11.50 0.64
N VAL A 100 35.46 10.92 1.80
CA VAL A 100 36.35 10.81 2.96
C VAL A 100 37.09 9.47 3.02
N ASN A 101 36.46 8.39 2.57
CA ASN A 101 36.99 7.02 2.75
C ASN A 101 37.64 6.43 1.49
N GLY A 102 37.69 7.18 0.38
CA GLY A 102 38.30 6.72 -0.87
C GLY A 102 37.50 5.63 -1.59
N GLU A 103 36.27 5.34 -1.15
CA GLU A 103 35.39 4.40 -1.84
C GLU A 103 34.87 5.01 -3.15
N PRO A 104 34.79 4.24 -4.25
CA PRO A 104 34.16 4.71 -5.46
C PRO A 104 32.69 5.06 -5.20
N MET A 105 32.14 5.92 -6.03
CA MET A 105 30.71 6.22 -5.97
C MET A 105 29.90 4.95 -6.28
N MET A 106 28.92 4.63 -5.44
CA MET A 106 28.16 3.38 -5.51
C MET A 106 26.73 3.64 -5.96
N THR A 107 26.22 2.82 -6.87
CA THR A 107 24.82 2.80 -7.29
C THR A 107 24.14 1.57 -6.68
N GLN A 108 22.98 1.79 -6.05
CA GLN A 108 22.09 0.76 -5.51
C GLN A 108 20.77 0.80 -6.26
N ILE A 109 20.35 -0.33 -6.83
CA ILE A 109 19.06 -0.49 -7.50
C ILE A 109 18.25 -1.63 -6.90
N LYS A 110 16.94 -1.54 -7.05
CA LYS A 110 16.03 -2.66 -6.76
C LYS A 110 15.22 -3.04 -7.98
N LEU A 111 15.33 -4.30 -8.38
CA LEU A 111 14.65 -4.82 -9.56
C LEU A 111 13.51 -5.75 -9.17
N SER A 112 12.35 -5.51 -9.79
CA SER A 112 11.13 -6.29 -9.60
C SER A 112 10.76 -6.96 -10.93
N PRO A 113 11.13 -8.24 -11.14
CA PRO A 113 10.84 -8.98 -12.37
C PRO A 113 9.43 -9.58 -12.35
N ALA A 114 8.74 -9.61 -13.50
CA ALA A 114 7.52 -10.41 -13.64
C ALA A 114 7.84 -11.90 -13.76
N ILE A 115 8.93 -12.23 -14.47
CA ILE A 115 9.37 -13.61 -14.70
C ILE A 115 10.83 -13.75 -14.32
N LEU A 116 11.15 -14.82 -13.60
CA LEU A 116 12.52 -15.17 -13.21
C LEU A 116 12.85 -16.59 -13.64
N TYR A 117 13.95 -16.73 -14.37
CA TYR A 117 14.62 -18.00 -14.65
C TYR A 117 15.96 -18.08 -13.91
N ASP A 118 16.28 -19.27 -13.40
CA ASP A 118 17.58 -19.59 -12.79
C ASP A 118 18.11 -20.87 -13.43
N GLY A 119 19.26 -20.78 -14.09
CA GLY A 119 19.86 -21.91 -14.80
C GLY A 119 18.94 -22.54 -15.87
N GLY A 120 18.09 -21.72 -16.50
CA GLY A 120 17.12 -22.18 -17.52
C GLY A 120 15.80 -22.71 -16.97
N TYR A 121 15.61 -22.76 -15.65
CA TYR A 121 14.36 -23.17 -15.02
C TYR A 121 13.52 -21.96 -14.64
N LYS A 122 12.24 -21.93 -15.04
CA LYS A 122 11.30 -20.89 -14.60
C LYS A 122 10.99 -21.06 -13.12
N ILE A 123 11.40 -20.09 -12.31
CA ILE A 123 11.25 -20.13 -10.85
C ILE A 123 9.97 -19.40 -10.41
N LEU A 124 9.65 -18.29 -11.06
CA LEU A 124 8.56 -17.40 -10.68
C LEU A 124 7.93 -16.78 -11.93
N GLU A 125 6.61 -16.60 -11.87
CA GLU A 125 5.84 -15.88 -12.87
C GLU A 125 4.70 -15.11 -12.19
N HIS A 126 4.68 -13.80 -12.38
CA HIS A 126 3.64 -12.91 -11.89
C HIS A 126 2.51 -12.73 -12.90
N TYR A 127 1.32 -12.41 -12.38
CA TYR A 127 0.10 -12.24 -13.20
C TYR A 127 0.15 -10.99 -14.11
N TRP A 128 1.03 -10.04 -13.81
CA TRP A 128 1.20 -8.78 -14.52
C TRP A 128 2.32 -8.82 -15.57
N LYS A 129 2.80 -10.02 -15.95
CA LYS A 129 3.77 -10.18 -17.04
C LYS A 129 3.20 -9.64 -18.36
N GLU A 130 4.07 -9.07 -19.17
CA GLU A 130 3.75 -8.60 -20.53
C GLU A 130 4.28 -9.59 -21.58
N THR A 131 5.47 -10.16 -21.33
CA THR A 131 6.11 -11.10 -22.25
C THR A 131 5.46 -12.49 -22.15
N ASP A 132 4.97 -13.00 -23.28
CA ASP A 132 4.59 -14.42 -23.40
C ASP A 132 5.75 -15.28 -23.92
N LEU A 133 6.41 -15.98 -23.00
CA LEU A 133 7.52 -16.90 -23.31
C LEU A 133 7.05 -18.30 -23.77
N SER A 134 5.75 -18.54 -23.91
CA SER A 134 5.20 -19.83 -24.37
C SER A 134 5.21 -19.97 -25.89
N VAL A 135 5.31 -18.85 -26.63
CA VAL A 135 5.43 -18.84 -28.09
C VAL A 135 6.90 -18.95 -28.46
N LYS A 136 7.40 -20.17 -28.66
CA LYS A 136 8.63 -20.36 -29.45
C LYS A 136 8.29 -20.06 -30.91
N THR A 137 8.47 -18.82 -31.34
CA THR A 137 8.44 -18.48 -32.77
C THR A 137 9.63 -19.16 -33.45
N GLU A 138 9.35 -20.19 -34.24
CA GLU A 138 10.27 -20.63 -35.28
C GLU A 138 10.49 -19.46 -36.25
N PRO A 139 11.72 -19.24 -36.75
CA PRO A 139 11.98 -18.15 -37.69
C PRO A 139 11.13 -18.36 -38.94
N THR A 140 10.20 -17.43 -39.19
CA THR A 140 9.47 -17.37 -40.45
C THR A 140 10.49 -17.28 -41.59
N PRO A 141 10.51 -18.22 -42.55
CA PRO A 141 11.38 -18.10 -43.71
C PRO A 141 11.06 -16.79 -44.42
N LEU A 142 12.10 -15.99 -44.69
CA LEU A 142 12.00 -14.84 -45.57
C LEU A 142 11.52 -15.33 -46.95
N THR A 143 10.25 -15.12 -47.27
CA THR A 143 9.76 -15.26 -48.64
C THR A 143 10.18 -14.02 -49.42
N ASP A 144 11.05 -14.23 -50.40
CA ASP A 144 11.59 -13.23 -51.32
C ASP A 144 10.45 -12.59 -52.16
N PRO A 145 10.40 -11.25 -52.38
CA PRO A 145 9.25 -10.60 -53.01
C PRO A 145 9.17 -10.73 -54.53
N TYR A 146 9.95 -11.62 -55.17
CA TYR A 146 10.09 -11.65 -56.64
C TYR A 146 9.47 -12.86 -57.35
N ASP A 147 8.86 -13.80 -56.66
CA ASP A 147 8.09 -14.87 -57.30
C ASP A 147 6.62 -14.48 -57.42
N ASN A 148 6.25 -13.80 -58.52
CA ASN A 148 4.98 -13.97 -59.23
C ASN A 148 4.91 -13.07 -60.47
N LEU A 149 5.59 -13.48 -61.53
CA LEU A 149 5.27 -13.09 -62.90
C LEU A 149 5.26 -14.36 -63.75
N THR A 150 4.10 -15.00 -63.89
CA THR A 150 3.53 -15.46 -65.18
C THR A 150 2.24 -16.28 -65.01
N ALA A 151 1.26 -15.94 -65.86
CA ALA A 151 0.10 -16.72 -66.33
C ALA A 151 -1.00 -17.08 -65.31
N GLY A 152 -2.29 -16.85 -65.55
CA GLY A 152 -3.00 -16.34 -66.71
C GLY A 152 -4.50 -16.28 -66.42
N ALA A 153 -5.15 -15.33 -67.09
CA ALA A 153 -6.56 -15.19 -67.46
C ALA A 153 -7.65 -16.02 -66.73
N GLY A 154 -8.69 -15.33 -66.25
CA GLY A 154 -10.03 -15.91 -66.18
C GLY A 154 -11.04 -15.30 -65.20
N ASN A 155 -11.72 -14.24 -65.63
CA ASN A 155 -13.16 -13.99 -65.44
C ASN A 155 -13.81 -13.65 -64.06
N VAL A 156 -14.46 -12.47 -64.10
CA VAL A 156 -15.86 -12.17 -63.72
C VAL A 156 -16.19 -11.82 -62.25
N LEU A 157 -16.28 -10.49 -62.06
CA LEU A 157 -17.31 -9.69 -61.38
C LEU A 157 -18.30 -10.36 -60.40
N GLY A 158 -18.29 -9.83 -59.17
CA GLY A 158 -19.44 -9.65 -58.29
C GLY A 158 -19.07 -8.72 -57.12
N PRO A 159 -19.87 -7.68 -56.78
CA PRO A 159 -19.57 -6.81 -55.65
C PRO A 159 -19.97 -7.50 -54.35
N VAL A 160 -19.00 -7.71 -53.44
CA VAL A 160 -19.27 -8.12 -52.07
C VAL A 160 -19.56 -6.87 -51.25
N VAL A 161 -20.71 -6.90 -50.60
CA VAL A 161 -21.25 -5.91 -49.67
C VAL A 161 -20.28 -5.72 -48.50
N GLU A 162 -19.88 -4.47 -48.25
CA GLU A 162 -19.23 -4.06 -47.00
C GLU A 162 -20.27 -4.10 -45.86
N ASP A 163 -20.16 -5.10 -44.98
CA ASP A 163 -20.77 -5.03 -43.66
C ASP A 163 -19.82 -4.27 -42.73
N SER A 164 -20.19 -3.04 -42.42
CA SER A 164 -19.57 -2.21 -41.39
C SER A 164 -19.90 -2.76 -40.00
N GLU A 165 -18.93 -3.37 -39.31
CA GLU A 165 -19.05 -3.66 -37.88
C GLU A 165 -19.00 -2.34 -37.09
N ALA A 166 -20.15 -2.02 -36.46
CA ALA A 166 -20.29 -0.91 -35.54
C ALA A 166 -19.50 -1.15 -34.26
N GLU A 167 -18.54 -0.27 -33.99
CA GLU A 167 -17.91 -0.09 -32.67
C GLU A 167 -18.99 0.15 -31.60
N LYS A 168 -19.20 -0.84 -30.73
CA LYS A 168 -19.88 -0.62 -29.45
C LYS A 168 -18.90 0.09 -28.52
N LYS A 169 -19.05 1.41 -28.39
CA LYS A 169 -18.58 2.14 -27.22
C LYS A 169 -19.30 1.60 -25.98
N GLU A 170 -18.57 0.95 -25.09
CA GLU A 170 -19.01 0.78 -23.70
C GLU A 170 -19.11 2.17 -23.08
N GLU A 171 -20.33 2.67 -22.93
CA GLU A 171 -20.61 3.78 -22.03
C GLU A 171 -20.29 3.32 -20.59
N GLU A 172 -19.31 3.98 -19.96
CA GLU A 172 -19.10 3.95 -18.51
C GLU A 172 -20.34 4.51 -17.80
N GLY A 173 -21.39 3.69 -17.70
CA GLY A 173 -22.55 3.94 -16.88
C GLY A 173 -22.13 3.96 -15.42
N THR A 174 -21.96 5.17 -14.87
CA THR A 174 -21.88 5.38 -13.43
C THR A 174 -23.21 4.92 -12.82
N THR A 175 -23.24 3.70 -12.28
CA THR A 175 -24.33 3.25 -11.40
C THR A 175 -24.30 4.13 -10.15
N GLN A 176 -24.97 5.28 -10.19
CA GLN A 176 -25.22 6.10 -9.01
C GLN A 176 -26.09 5.27 -8.07
N ASN A 177 -25.49 4.80 -6.98
CA ASN A 177 -26.24 4.17 -5.91
C ASN A 177 -27.25 5.17 -5.35
N LYS A 178 -28.54 4.82 -5.42
CA LYS A 178 -29.60 5.58 -4.76
C LYS A 178 -29.34 5.57 -3.25
N TRP A 179 -29.06 6.75 -2.68
CA TRP A 179 -28.80 6.89 -1.25
C TRP A 179 -29.99 6.40 -0.40
N ARG A 180 -29.68 5.70 0.69
CA ARG A 180 -30.68 5.25 1.68
C ARG A 180 -30.96 6.34 2.72
N GLY A 181 -30.03 7.27 2.95
CA GLY A 181 -30.24 8.49 3.73
C GLY A 181 -30.45 8.26 5.23
N LYS A 182 -29.85 7.20 5.80
CA LYS A 182 -30.02 6.85 7.23
C LYS A 182 -28.95 7.47 8.15
N GLY A 183 -27.99 8.19 7.59
CA GLY A 183 -26.91 8.85 8.35
C GLY A 183 -25.84 7.90 8.88
N HIS A 184 -25.72 6.70 8.30
CA HIS A 184 -24.63 5.77 8.53
C HIS A 184 -23.80 5.68 7.26
N LEU A 185 -22.60 6.26 7.28
CA LEU A 185 -21.77 6.42 6.10
C LEU A 185 -20.42 5.73 6.29
N ILE A 186 -20.01 4.96 5.29
CA ILE A 186 -18.66 4.40 5.19
C ILE A 186 -17.94 5.09 4.04
N ILE A 187 -16.72 5.54 4.29
CA ILE A 187 -15.85 6.12 3.26
C ILE A 187 -14.65 5.19 3.09
N GLY A 188 -14.47 4.68 1.87
CA GLY A 188 -13.34 3.86 1.47
C GLY A 188 -12.32 4.65 0.65
N TYR A 189 -11.04 4.52 1.02
CA TYR A 189 -9.90 4.95 0.21
C TYR A 189 -9.29 3.72 -0.44
N ASP A 190 -9.05 3.79 -1.76
CA ASP A 190 -8.48 2.77 -2.65
C ASP A 190 -9.50 1.95 -3.47
N THR A 191 -9.13 1.74 -4.72
CA THR A 191 -9.74 0.89 -5.75
C THR A 191 -9.90 -0.58 -5.32
N GLU A 192 -9.04 -1.14 -4.45
CA GLU A 192 -9.22 -2.51 -3.94
C GLU A 192 -10.52 -2.67 -3.13
N LEU A 193 -10.99 -1.61 -2.47
CA LEU A 193 -12.27 -1.64 -1.76
C LEU A 193 -13.46 -1.70 -2.72
N LYS A 194 -13.34 -1.14 -3.94
CA LYS A 194 -14.40 -1.12 -4.95
C LYS A 194 -14.85 -2.54 -5.36
N ARG A 195 -13.95 -3.52 -5.40
CA ARG A 195 -14.30 -4.92 -5.77
C ARG A 195 -14.96 -5.73 -4.66
N ASN A 196 -14.64 -5.44 -3.40
CA ASN A 196 -15.28 -6.09 -2.25
C ASN A 196 -16.61 -5.41 -1.89
N PHE A 197 -16.77 -4.15 -2.30
CA PHE A 197 -17.93 -3.30 -2.07
C PHE A 197 -19.23 -3.87 -2.65
N ASP A 198 -19.23 -4.28 -3.92
CA ASP A 198 -20.45 -4.77 -4.60
C ASP A 198 -21.07 -6.00 -3.90
N LYS A 199 -20.29 -6.71 -3.08
CA LYS A 199 -20.72 -7.91 -2.35
C LYS A 199 -21.25 -7.64 -0.94
N ALA A 200 -20.94 -6.48 -0.36
CA ALA A 200 -21.31 -6.14 1.02
C ALA A 200 -22.59 -5.29 1.11
N VAL A 201 -22.95 -4.59 0.02
CA VAL A 201 -24.06 -3.63 -0.06
C VAL A 201 -25.43 -4.28 0.07
N ASP A 202 -25.54 -5.58 -0.22
CA ASP A 202 -26.83 -6.28 -0.23
C ASP A 202 -27.45 -6.48 1.17
N ASN A 203 -26.72 -6.26 2.27
CA ASN A 203 -27.17 -6.69 3.60
C ASN A 203 -27.22 -5.62 4.70
N VAL A 204 -27.05 -4.31 4.43
CA VAL A 204 -26.92 -3.35 5.56
C VAL A 204 -27.45 -1.92 5.35
N ASN A 205 -27.93 -1.30 6.43
CA ASN A 205 -28.42 0.09 6.57
C ASN A 205 -27.36 1.20 6.36
N TRP A 206 -26.33 0.96 5.54
CA TRP A 206 -25.22 1.89 5.36
C TRP A 206 -25.17 2.41 3.92
N ASP A 207 -24.82 3.67 3.80
CA ASP A 207 -24.42 4.29 2.54
C ASP A 207 -22.89 4.31 2.44
N PHE A 208 -22.36 4.41 1.22
CA PHE A 208 -20.93 4.30 0.97
C PHE A 208 -20.42 5.30 -0.06
N ILE A 209 -19.22 5.82 0.19
CA ILE A 209 -18.52 6.72 -0.70
C ILE A 209 -17.10 6.18 -0.96
N LEU A 210 -16.70 6.16 -2.24
CA LEU A 210 -15.30 6.04 -2.63
C LEU A 210 -14.71 7.43 -2.83
N ALA A 211 -13.54 7.65 -2.24
CA ALA A 211 -12.75 8.85 -2.44
C ALA A 211 -11.27 8.48 -2.61
N ASN A 212 -10.58 9.20 -3.49
CA ASN A 212 -9.14 9.02 -3.71
C ASN A 212 -8.33 9.84 -2.70
N THR A 213 -8.88 10.92 -2.16
CA THR A 213 -8.25 11.76 -1.12
C THR A 213 -9.21 12.08 0.03
N LEU A 214 -8.69 12.60 1.14
CA LEU A 214 -9.50 13.02 2.30
C LEU A 214 -10.33 14.27 1.97
N GLU A 215 -9.82 15.15 1.14
CA GLU A 215 -10.51 16.36 0.66
C GLU A 215 -11.70 15.96 -0.22
N GLU A 216 -11.50 15.01 -1.14
CA GLU A 216 -12.57 14.46 -1.96
C GLU A 216 -13.64 13.78 -1.07
N ALA A 217 -13.22 13.07 -0.01
CA ALA A 217 -14.14 12.48 0.95
C ALA A 217 -14.99 13.53 1.68
N VAL A 218 -14.40 14.68 2.05
CA VAL A 218 -15.11 15.81 2.65
C VAL A 218 -16.19 16.32 1.68
N GLU A 219 -15.81 16.61 0.43
CA GLU A 219 -16.75 17.16 -0.56
C GLU A 219 -17.87 16.18 -0.91
N LYS A 220 -17.55 14.89 -1.10
CA LYS A 220 -18.56 13.86 -1.36
C LYS A 220 -19.49 13.64 -0.16
N THR A 221 -18.99 13.78 1.06
CA THR A 221 -19.83 13.68 2.27
C THR A 221 -20.78 14.87 2.39
N LYS A 222 -20.35 16.09 2.00
CA LYS A 222 -21.24 17.26 1.92
C LYS A 222 -22.35 17.02 0.90
N ALA A 223 -21.99 16.57 -0.30
CA ALA A 223 -22.97 16.23 -1.34
C ALA A 223 -23.98 15.19 -0.85
N TYR A 224 -23.51 14.11 -0.21
CA TYR A 224 -24.37 13.10 0.41
C TYR A 224 -25.37 13.69 1.42
N LEU A 225 -24.91 14.56 2.32
CA LEU A 225 -25.79 15.20 3.31
C LEU A 225 -26.84 16.09 2.63
N THR A 226 -26.45 16.86 1.62
CA THR A 226 -27.35 17.70 0.84
C THR A 226 -28.41 16.87 0.10
N GLU A 227 -28.00 15.83 -0.62
CA GLU A 227 -28.89 15.00 -1.44
C GLU A 227 -29.88 14.18 -0.60
N THR A 228 -29.46 13.75 0.60
CA THR A 228 -30.32 12.99 1.53
C THR A 228 -31.18 13.85 2.45
N GLY A 229 -30.95 15.17 2.47
CA GLY A 229 -31.60 16.10 3.41
C GLY A 229 -31.16 15.90 4.86
N LEU A 230 -30.08 15.17 5.11
CA LEU A 230 -29.54 14.94 6.45
C LEU A 230 -28.72 16.15 6.90
N SER A 231 -28.99 16.64 8.11
CA SER A 231 -28.19 17.72 8.69
C SER A 231 -26.82 17.24 9.20
N LYS A 232 -26.74 16.00 9.70
CA LYS A 232 -25.51 15.34 10.20
C LYS A 232 -25.58 13.81 10.13
N LEU A 233 -24.42 13.18 10.13
CA LEU A 233 -24.25 11.73 10.25
C LEU A 233 -24.45 11.26 11.69
N THR A 234 -25.07 10.09 11.85
CA THR A 234 -25.12 9.33 13.11
C THR A 234 -23.84 8.51 13.28
N THR A 235 -23.33 7.94 12.19
CA THR A 235 -22.12 7.12 12.21
C THR A 235 -21.28 7.35 10.96
N LEU A 236 -19.98 7.51 11.17
CA LEU A 236 -18.99 7.62 10.10
C LEU A 236 -17.93 6.53 10.28
N VAL A 237 -17.61 5.81 9.21
CA VAL A 237 -16.49 4.86 9.17
C VAL A 237 -15.50 5.34 8.11
N LEU A 238 -14.26 5.58 8.52
CA LEU A 238 -13.15 5.92 7.64
C LEU A 238 -12.26 4.69 7.48
N ARG A 239 -12.22 4.12 6.26
CA ARG A 239 -11.50 2.88 5.96
C ARG A 239 -10.44 3.09 4.88
N SER A 240 -9.21 2.66 5.16
CA SER A 240 -8.08 2.64 4.22
C SER A 240 -7.55 1.21 4.04
N HIS A 241 -7.24 0.79 2.81
CA HIS A 241 -6.50 -0.44 2.54
C HIS A 241 -5.01 -0.16 2.25
N GLY A 242 -4.13 -1.16 2.40
CA GLY A 242 -2.68 -1.07 2.08
C GLY A 242 -1.70 -1.05 3.27
N SER A 243 -0.39 -1.20 2.98
CA SER A 243 0.70 -1.11 3.98
C SER A 243 0.85 0.28 4.61
N GLY A 244 0.18 1.26 4.04
CA GLY A 244 -0.06 2.57 4.62
C GLY A 244 -1.44 2.59 5.25
N ALA A 245 -1.48 2.61 6.58
CA ALA A 245 -2.59 3.17 7.36
C ALA A 245 -2.74 4.69 7.09
N SER A 246 -2.68 5.15 5.83
CA SER A 246 -2.21 6.48 5.35
C SER A 246 -3.00 7.67 5.88
N ALA A 247 -4.32 7.62 6.06
CA ALA A 247 -5.02 8.73 6.73
C ALA A 247 -4.56 8.88 8.20
N LEU A 248 -4.35 7.78 8.92
CA LEU A 248 -3.82 7.80 10.28
C LEU A 248 -2.30 7.92 10.30
N ALA A 249 -1.59 7.43 9.29
CA ALA A 249 -0.15 7.37 9.22
C ALA A 249 0.47 8.66 8.68
N VAL A 250 -0.24 9.41 7.83
CA VAL A 250 0.12 10.80 7.49
C VAL A 250 0.01 11.66 8.74
N VAL A 251 -1.02 11.44 9.56
CA VAL A 251 -1.21 12.12 10.85
C VAL A 251 -0.20 11.64 11.91
N THR A 252 0.15 10.35 11.95
CA THR A 252 1.00 9.77 13.02
C THR A 252 2.50 9.74 12.70
N PHE A 253 2.88 9.57 11.42
CA PHE A 253 4.25 9.29 10.97
C PHE A 253 4.77 10.27 9.91
N GLY A 254 3.87 11.02 9.25
CA GLY A 254 4.27 12.23 8.55
C GLY A 254 5.00 12.06 7.21
N TYR A 255 4.82 10.97 6.49
CA TYR A 255 5.39 10.80 5.15
C TYR A 255 4.33 11.03 4.07
N PRO A 256 4.57 11.92 3.08
CA PRO A 256 3.68 12.06 1.93
C PRO A 256 3.72 10.82 1.01
N ASN A 257 4.78 10.01 1.07
CA ASN A 257 4.93 8.72 0.37
C ASN A 257 5.57 7.70 1.34
N ALA A 258 4.80 6.76 1.89
CA ALA A 258 5.28 5.90 2.99
C ALA A 258 6.00 4.62 2.51
N SER A 259 7.32 4.58 2.71
CA SER A 259 8.15 3.39 2.95
C SER A 259 8.72 3.50 4.37
N LEU A 260 8.53 2.48 5.22
CA LEU A 260 8.68 2.56 6.68
C LEU A 260 10.13 2.36 7.19
N SER A 261 10.59 3.30 8.04
CA SER A 261 11.21 3.02 9.35
C SER A 261 11.27 4.29 10.22
N GLY A 262 10.60 4.33 11.38
CA GLY A 262 10.83 5.34 12.43
C GLY A 262 9.59 5.76 13.22
N GLY A 263 9.74 5.87 14.55
CA GLY A 263 8.68 5.99 15.56
C GLY A 263 7.68 7.15 15.41
N ALA A 264 6.45 6.89 15.87
CA ALA A 264 5.40 7.89 16.05
C ALA A 264 5.89 9.03 16.94
N ARG A 265 5.91 10.28 16.44
CA ARG A 265 5.98 11.47 17.29
C ARG A 265 4.56 11.94 17.57
N LEU A 266 4.27 12.12 18.85
CA LEU A 266 2.99 12.55 19.40
C LEU A 266 2.53 13.85 18.73
N LEU A 267 1.33 13.85 18.12
CA LEU A 267 0.62 15.10 17.88
C LEU A 267 -0.12 15.46 19.16
N ASN A 268 0.41 16.34 20.00
CA ASN A 268 -0.46 16.97 21.01
C ASN A 268 -1.29 18.08 20.32
N SER A 269 -2.33 18.59 21.00
CA SER A 269 -3.14 19.73 20.51
C SER A 269 -2.27 20.91 20.08
N ASP A 270 -1.16 21.13 20.79
CA ASP A 270 -0.22 22.22 20.53
C ASP A 270 0.57 22.00 19.23
N ALA A 271 0.86 20.74 18.87
CA ALA A 271 1.49 20.39 17.61
C ALA A 271 0.56 20.62 16.42
N VAL A 272 -0.75 20.40 16.58
CA VAL A 272 -1.75 20.72 15.56
C VAL A 272 -1.83 22.23 15.33
N GLU A 273 -1.89 23.02 16.41
CA GLU A 273 -1.85 24.50 16.33
C GLU A 273 -0.51 25.03 15.80
N LYS A 274 0.61 24.37 16.12
CA LYS A 274 1.92 24.72 15.58
C LYS A 274 2.03 24.40 14.09
N MET A 275 1.47 23.28 13.64
CA MET A 275 1.41 22.92 12.22
C MET A 275 0.55 23.88 11.39
N LYS A 276 -0.48 24.50 11.99
CA LYS A 276 -1.23 25.60 11.33
C LYS A 276 -0.36 26.84 11.08
N LYS A 277 0.66 27.08 11.90
CA LYS A 277 1.58 28.23 11.78
C LYS A 277 2.72 27.97 10.80
N ASP A 278 3.23 26.74 10.72
CA ASP A 278 4.33 26.32 9.82
C ASP A 278 3.83 25.67 8.51
N VAL A 279 3.00 26.39 7.75
CA VAL A 279 2.27 25.89 6.55
C VAL A 279 3.21 25.36 5.44
N LEU A 280 4.41 25.93 5.30
CA LEU A 280 5.31 25.66 4.16
C LEU A 280 6.03 24.30 4.19
N THR A 281 6.18 23.67 5.36
CA THR A 281 6.94 22.40 5.48
C THR A 281 6.07 21.16 5.71
N HIS A 282 4.76 21.35 5.96
CA HIS A 282 3.87 20.30 6.43
C HIS A 282 2.47 20.30 5.78
N SER A 283 2.31 20.95 4.62
CA SER A 283 1.01 21.20 3.98
C SER A 283 0.12 19.95 3.87
N GLY A 284 0.66 18.81 3.40
CA GLY A 284 -0.11 17.57 3.28
C GLY A 284 -0.60 16.99 4.63
N ARG A 285 0.18 17.17 5.71
CA ARG A 285 -0.22 16.70 7.05
C ARG A 285 -1.35 17.56 7.61
N LEU A 286 -1.22 18.88 7.43
CA LEU A 286 -2.21 19.83 7.88
C LEU A 286 -3.55 19.58 7.17
N MET A 287 -3.53 19.39 5.84
CA MET A 287 -4.74 19.13 5.07
C MET A 287 -5.44 17.81 5.47
N ALA A 288 -4.68 16.76 5.77
CA ALA A 288 -5.24 15.51 6.27
C ALA A 288 -5.94 15.69 7.64
N VAL A 289 -5.30 16.41 8.58
CA VAL A 289 -5.90 16.68 9.90
C VAL A 289 -7.15 17.55 9.76
N LEU A 290 -7.09 18.61 8.95
CA LEU A 290 -8.23 19.50 8.71
C LEU A 290 -9.41 18.75 8.07
N SER A 291 -9.14 17.88 7.09
CA SER A 291 -10.17 17.06 6.47
C SER A 291 -10.82 16.08 7.44
N ILE A 292 -10.03 15.46 8.32
CA ILE A 292 -10.56 14.60 9.40
C ILE A 292 -11.41 15.41 10.39
N GLN A 293 -11.00 16.63 10.75
CA GLN A 293 -11.80 17.53 11.59
C GLN A 293 -13.11 17.92 10.92
N ASP A 294 -13.10 18.22 9.62
CA ASP A 294 -14.30 18.58 8.87
C ASP A 294 -15.27 17.41 8.75
N LEU A 295 -14.76 16.20 8.49
CA LEU A 295 -15.56 14.98 8.54
C LEU A 295 -16.15 14.73 9.94
N ALA A 296 -15.40 15.02 11.01
CA ALA A 296 -15.90 14.91 12.38
C ALA A 296 -17.00 15.93 12.68
N LYS A 297 -16.92 17.17 12.16
CA LYS A 297 -17.98 18.19 12.30
C LYS A 297 -19.31 17.73 11.67
N MET A 298 -19.24 16.92 10.61
CA MET A 298 -20.41 16.35 9.93
C MET A 298 -21.09 15.24 10.73
N VAL A 299 -20.48 14.75 11.81
CA VAL A 299 -21.08 13.76 12.72
C VAL A 299 -21.79 14.48 13.87
N LYS A 300 -22.99 14.01 14.24
CA LYS A 300 -23.77 14.61 15.34
C LYS A 300 -23.13 14.37 16.70
N THR A 301 -23.45 15.20 17.68
CA THR A 301 -23.12 14.94 19.09
C THR A 301 -23.81 13.65 19.53
N GLY A 302 -23.10 12.79 20.26
CA GLY A 302 -23.51 11.41 20.55
C GLY A 302 -23.29 10.43 19.39
N GLY A 303 -22.87 10.91 18.22
CA GLY A 303 -22.52 10.10 17.07
C GLY A 303 -21.21 9.33 17.25
N THR A 304 -20.97 8.39 16.34
CA THR A 304 -19.81 7.48 16.40
C THR A 304 -18.92 7.60 15.17
N ILE A 305 -17.61 7.64 15.37
CA ILE A 305 -16.60 7.66 14.31
C ILE A 305 -15.70 6.44 14.45
N PHE A 306 -15.56 5.67 13.38
CA PHE A 306 -14.65 4.52 13.32
C PHE A 306 -13.48 4.85 12.40
N PHE A 307 -12.27 4.61 12.87
CA PHE A 307 -11.06 4.62 12.07
C PHE A 307 -10.55 3.19 11.92
N THR A 308 -10.44 2.70 10.69
CA THR A 308 -9.98 1.35 10.40
C THR A 308 -9.02 1.32 9.22
N GLY A 309 -7.97 0.50 9.32
CA GLY A 309 -7.03 0.27 8.22
C GLY A 309 -6.18 -0.98 8.43
N CYS A 310 -5.58 -1.46 7.35
CA CYS A 310 -4.64 -2.58 7.39
C CYS A 310 -3.33 -2.14 8.09
N GLY A 311 -2.86 -2.89 9.07
CA GLY A 311 -1.57 -2.61 9.72
C GLY A 311 -1.59 -1.59 10.87
N GLY A 312 -2.73 -0.96 11.18
CA GLY A 312 -2.82 0.17 12.13
C GLY A 312 -2.47 -0.13 13.61
N GLY A 313 -2.24 -1.40 13.96
CA GLY A 313 -2.00 -1.84 15.34
C GLY A 313 -1.02 -3.00 15.50
N THR A 314 -0.62 -3.69 14.43
CA THR A 314 0.33 -4.82 14.50
C THR A 314 1.75 -4.38 14.82
N PHE A 315 2.14 -3.15 14.44
CA PHE A 315 3.50 -2.66 14.67
C PHE A 315 3.66 -1.78 15.91
N ASN A 316 2.59 -1.18 16.48
CA ASN A 316 2.71 -0.39 17.70
C ASN A 316 1.35 -0.09 18.39
N PRO A 317 0.95 -0.82 19.47
CA PRO A 317 -0.21 -0.48 20.31
C PRO A 317 -0.23 0.98 20.77
N ARG A 318 0.95 1.62 20.91
CA ARG A 318 1.06 2.99 21.38
C ARG A 318 0.59 4.02 20.35
N GLY A 319 0.63 3.71 19.06
CA GLY A 319 0.28 4.65 17.98
C GLY A 319 -1.21 4.93 17.88
N GLY A 320 -2.05 3.88 17.95
CA GLY A 320 -3.50 4.07 17.97
C GLY A 320 -3.99 4.72 19.28
N GLY A 321 -3.28 4.45 20.39
CA GLY A 321 -3.53 5.05 21.70
C GLY A 321 -3.38 6.58 21.69
N SER A 322 -2.21 7.05 21.27
CA SER A 322 -1.90 8.48 21.25
C SER A 322 -2.74 9.24 20.24
N LEU A 323 -2.89 8.73 19.02
CA LEU A 323 -3.68 9.41 17.99
C LEU A 323 -5.15 9.54 18.40
N GLY A 324 -5.73 8.50 19.00
CA GLY A 324 -7.11 8.55 19.48
C GLY A 324 -7.31 9.58 20.58
N GLN A 325 -6.38 9.65 21.52
CA GLN A 325 -6.38 10.69 22.55
C GLN A 325 -6.26 12.09 21.96
N SER A 326 -5.35 12.28 20.99
CA SER A 326 -5.14 13.57 20.33
C SER A 326 -6.36 14.03 19.55
N LEU A 327 -6.93 13.18 18.68
CA LEU A 327 -8.12 13.52 17.90
C LEU A 327 -9.31 13.82 18.81
N THR A 328 -9.54 13.00 19.83
CA THR A 328 -10.68 13.20 20.74
C THR A 328 -10.53 14.36 21.72
N SER A 329 -9.33 14.96 21.81
CA SER A 329 -9.13 16.22 22.53
C SER A 329 -9.55 17.46 21.73
N LEU A 330 -9.73 17.32 20.41
CA LEU A 330 -10.11 18.43 19.53
C LEU A 330 -11.61 18.76 19.69
N PRO A 331 -12.01 20.05 19.60
CA PRO A 331 -13.40 20.48 19.78
C PRO A 331 -14.39 19.76 18.85
N GLU A 332 -13.98 19.43 17.64
CA GLU A 332 -14.81 18.75 16.63
C GLU A 332 -15.22 17.34 17.06
N PHE A 333 -14.42 16.69 17.92
CA PHE A 333 -14.67 15.35 18.42
C PHE A 333 -15.40 15.33 19.76
N LYS A 334 -15.59 16.49 20.41
CA LYS A 334 -16.27 16.59 21.69
C LYS A 334 -17.69 16.02 21.62
N GLY A 335 -18.03 15.20 22.62
CA GLY A 335 -19.32 14.52 22.75
C GLY A 335 -19.52 13.40 21.72
N LYS A 336 -18.48 12.94 21.01
CA LYS A 336 -18.55 11.82 20.06
C LYS A 336 -17.81 10.61 20.62
N THR A 337 -18.23 9.43 20.17
CA THR A 337 -17.48 8.20 20.45
C THR A 337 -16.55 7.91 19.28
N VAL A 338 -15.25 7.82 19.54
CA VAL A 338 -14.28 7.43 18.52
C VAL A 338 -13.79 6.02 18.80
N TRP A 339 -13.81 5.18 17.78
CA TRP A 339 -13.24 3.84 17.81
C TRP A 339 -12.07 3.77 16.85
N MET A 340 -10.94 3.28 17.34
CA MET A 340 -9.75 3.05 16.55
C MET A 340 -9.42 1.57 16.54
N ASN A 341 -9.31 0.99 15.36
CA ASN A 341 -8.97 -0.41 15.21
C ASN A 341 -7.53 -0.66 15.68
N HIS A 342 -7.39 -1.42 16.76
CA HIS A 342 -6.13 -2.02 17.19
C HIS A 342 -5.97 -3.35 16.44
N ASP A 343 -5.46 -3.22 15.22
CA ASP A 343 -5.31 -4.24 14.18
C ASP A 343 -5.24 -5.70 14.66
N ASN A 344 -6.31 -6.43 14.35
CA ASN A 344 -6.31 -7.88 14.14
C ASN A 344 -6.84 -8.21 12.73
N SER A 345 -6.74 -7.24 11.81
CA SER A 345 -7.37 -7.27 10.48
C SER A 345 -6.78 -8.35 9.59
N ALA A 346 -5.53 -8.77 9.78
CA ALA A 346 -4.95 -9.90 9.02
C ALA A 346 -5.77 -11.21 9.17
N LYS A 347 -6.35 -11.48 10.36
CA LYS A 347 -7.23 -12.64 10.55
C LYS A 347 -8.63 -12.45 9.95
N ALA A 348 -9.17 -11.23 9.99
CA ALA A 348 -10.50 -10.92 9.45
C ALA A 348 -10.52 -10.71 7.92
N TYR A 349 -9.39 -10.30 7.34
CA TYR A 349 -9.19 -10.05 5.91
C TYR A 349 -9.24 -11.35 5.12
N HIS A 350 -8.59 -12.41 5.61
CA HIS A 350 -8.68 -13.74 4.99
C HIS A 350 -10.06 -14.40 5.14
N GLN A 351 -10.92 -13.91 6.03
CA GLN A 351 -12.25 -14.49 6.26
C GLN A 351 -13.39 -13.70 5.60
N LYS A 352 -13.14 -12.60 4.87
CA LYS A 352 -14.20 -11.68 4.36
C LYS A 352 -15.11 -11.10 5.47
N LEU A 353 -14.67 -11.11 6.73
CA LEU A 353 -15.55 -10.83 7.87
C LEU A 353 -15.53 -9.39 8.34
N LEU A 354 -14.63 -8.52 7.88
CA LEU A 354 -14.50 -7.17 8.45
C LEU A 354 -15.78 -6.35 8.29
N GLU A 355 -16.42 -6.41 7.11
CA GLU A 355 -17.72 -5.76 6.84
C GLU A 355 -18.86 -6.38 7.65
N THR A 356 -18.86 -7.71 7.81
CA THR A 356 -19.86 -8.41 8.65
C THR A 356 -19.63 -8.15 10.15
N ASN A 357 -18.42 -7.79 10.56
CA ASN A 357 -18.04 -7.54 11.95
C ASN A 357 -18.27 -6.09 12.35
N LEU A 358 -17.96 -5.11 11.50
CA LEU A 358 -18.27 -3.70 11.77
C LEU A 358 -19.78 -3.43 11.90
N THR A 359 -20.58 -4.33 11.34
CA THR A 359 -22.05 -4.27 11.36
C THR A 359 -22.67 -5.04 12.53
N LYS A 360 -21.88 -5.75 13.34
CA LYS A 360 -22.33 -6.50 14.52
C LYS A 360 -21.81 -5.87 15.83
N PRO A 361 -22.68 -5.44 16.77
CA PRO A 361 -22.26 -4.82 18.03
C PRO A 361 -21.27 -5.64 18.86
N SER A 362 -21.35 -6.97 18.82
CA SER A 362 -20.46 -7.87 19.56
C SER A 362 -19.00 -7.85 19.10
N SER A 363 -18.75 -7.50 17.83
CA SER A 363 -17.40 -7.51 17.25
C SER A 363 -16.62 -6.22 17.54
N LEU A 364 -17.31 -5.12 17.87
CA LEU A 364 -16.69 -3.85 18.26
C LEU A 364 -15.91 -3.97 19.59
N ASN A 365 -16.28 -4.92 20.44
CA ASN A 365 -15.58 -5.17 21.71
C ASN A 365 -14.25 -5.94 21.54
N LYS A 366 -13.93 -6.42 20.33
CA LYS A 366 -12.69 -7.17 20.05
C LYS A 366 -11.82 -6.36 19.09
N GLY A 367 -10.68 -5.87 19.57
CA GLY A 367 -9.68 -5.23 18.72
C GLY A 367 -9.92 -3.76 18.39
N PHE A 368 -10.81 -3.05 19.10
CA PHE A 368 -10.93 -1.59 18.99
C PHE A 368 -10.63 -0.91 20.32
N MET A 369 -9.92 0.22 20.26
CA MET A 369 -9.79 1.16 21.36
C MET A 369 -10.90 2.20 21.24
N LYS A 370 -11.65 2.39 22.32
CA LYS A 370 -12.71 3.38 22.41
C LYS A 370 -12.17 4.64 23.08
N PHE A 371 -12.51 5.80 22.55
CA PHE A 371 -12.19 7.10 23.12
C PHE A 371 -13.45 7.94 23.24
N ILE A 372 -13.57 8.64 24.37
CA ILE A 372 -14.63 9.62 24.63
C ILE A 372 -13.96 10.84 25.24
N ASP A 373 -14.09 12.00 24.59
CA ASP A 373 -13.58 13.29 25.08
C ASP A 373 -12.11 13.24 25.56
N GLY A 374 -11.21 12.71 24.73
CA GLY A 374 -9.78 12.62 25.03
C GLY A 374 -9.39 11.45 25.93
N LYS A 375 -10.35 10.67 26.45
CA LYS A 375 -10.07 9.62 27.43
C LYS A 375 -10.20 8.23 26.80
N PRO A 376 -9.15 7.39 26.85
CA PRO A 376 -9.28 6.00 26.45
C PRO A 376 -10.23 5.29 27.41
N TYR A 377 -11.26 4.66 26.85
CA TYR A 377 -12.16 3.77 27.57
C TYR A 377 -11.64 2.34 27.38
N VAL A 378 -11.02 1.80 28.44
CA VAL A 378 -10.61 0.40 28.48
C VAL A 378 -11.83 -0.43 28.90
N PRO A 379 -12.37 -1.33 28.05
CA PRO A 379 -13.52 -2.15 28.42
C PRO A 379 -13.17 -3.06 29.60
N LYS A 380 -14.12 -3.26 30.54
CA LYS A 380 -13.98 -4.20 31.67
C LYS A 380 -13.59 -5.63 31.27
N TYR A 381 -13.79 -6.02 30.01
CA TYR A 381 -13.51 -7.36 29.47
C TYR A 381 -12.20 -7.48 28.69
N SER A 382 -11.27 -6.53 28.78
CA SER A 382 -9.89 -6.75 28.34
C SER A 382 -9.14 -7.67 29.33
N VAL A 383 -9.71 -8.85 29.59
CA VAL A 383 -9.09 -9.94 30.33
C VAL A 383 -8.33 -10.78 29.29
N GLY A 384 -7.00 -10.67 29.28
CA GLY A 384 -6.15 -11.71 28.68
C GLY A 384 -5.44 -11.43 27.34
N PHE A 385 -5.31 -10.19 26.88
CA PHE A 385 -4.41 -9.87 25.75
C PHE A 385 -3.42 -8.74 26.08
N LEU A 386 -2.79 -8.84 27.26
CA LEU A 386 -1.48 -8.24 27.49
C LEU A 386 -0.46 -9.22 26.91
N LEU A 387 0.13 -8.85 25.76
CA LEU A 387 1.25 -9.56 25.13
C LEU A 387 2.28 -9.93 26.20
N LYS A 388 2.52 -11.23 26.41
CA LYS A 388 3.77 -11.73 26.99
C LYS A 388 4.90 -11.30 26.04
N SER A 389 5.46 -10.13 26.31
CA SER A 389 6.78 -9.74 25.81
C SER A 389 7.77 -10.78 26.33
N THR A 390 8.40 -11.55 25.44
CA THR A 390 9.46 -12.52 25.76
C THR A 390 10.79 -11.86 26.14
N GLY A 391 10.76 -10.67 26.75
CA GLY A 391 11.92 -9.95 27.26
C GLY A 391 11.85 -9.79 28.79
N PRO A 392 12.99 -9.72 29.51
CA PRO A 392 13.06 -9.87 30.96
C PRO A 392 12.67 -8.61 31.76
N ARG A 393 11.71 -7.79 31.30
CA ARG A 393 11.22 -6.64 32.07
C ARG A 393 9.70 -6.63 32.15
N PRO A 394 9.10 -6.86 33.33
CA PRO A 394 7.68 -6.63 33.53
C PRO A 394 7.39 -5.12 33.46
N PHE A 395 6.38 -4.74 32.68
CA PHE A 395 5.87 -3.37 32.68
C PHE A 395 5.08 -3.13 33.98
N VAL A 396 5.52 -2.16 34.77
CA VAL A 396 4.78 -1.63 35.93
C VAL A 396 3.78 -0.59 35.42
N TYR A 397 2.49 -0.80 35.70
CA TYR A 397 1.50 0.28 35.61
C TYR A 397 1.78 1.28 36.74
N LEU A 398 2.22 2.49 36.41
CA LEU A 398 2.20 3.59 37.38
C LEU A 398 0.78 4.17 37.41
N ASP A 399 0.11 3.93 38.53
CA ASP A 399 -1.14 4.59 38.90
C ASP A 399 -0.85 6.07 39.13
N ALA A 400 -1.28 6.93 38.21
CA ALA A 400 -1.05 8.37 38.25
C ALA A 400 -1.70 9.04 39.48
N THR A 401 -2.60 8.35 40.20
CA THR A 401 -3.20 8.86 41.44
C THR A 401 -2.33 8.62 42.68
N LYS A 402 -1.21 7.90 42.55
CA LYS A 402 -0.33 7.50 43.66
C LYS A 402 1.10 8.05 43.56
N ILE A 403 1.37 8.98 42.66
CA ILE A 403 2.70 9.60 42.55
C ILE A 403 2.78 10.73 43.59
N PRO A 404 3.68 10.65 44.60
CA PRO A 404 3.90 11.75 45.53
C PRO A 404 4.44 12.97 44.78
N ASN A 405 3.95 14.17 45.11
CA ASN A 405 4.26 15.45 44.42
C ASN A 405 5.76 15.85 44.39
N ASN A 406 6.63 15.08 45.02
CA ASN A 406 8.04 15.34 45.26
C ASN A 406 9.00 14.57 44.33
N VAL A 407 8.50 13.84 43.32
CA VAL A 407 9.32 13.06 42.37
C VAL A 407 9.37 13.68 40.96
N ILE A 408 9.36 15.02 40.86
CA ILE A 408 9.74 15.72 39.62
C ILE A 408 11.04 16.48 39.90
N ARG A 409 12.19 15.85 39.61
CA ARG A 409 13.44 16.59 39.43
C ARG A 409 13.65 16.84 37.94
N HIS A 410 13.65 18.11 37.57
CA HIS A 410 14.15 18.56 36.27
C HIS A 410 15.65 18.29 36.21
N ASN A 411 16.09 17.52 35.21
CA ASN A 411 17.45 17.65 34.70
C ASN A 411 17.39 18.34 33.34
N ARG A 412 18.20 19.40 33.24
CA ARG A 412 18.50 20.15 32.02
C ARG A 412 19.20 19.27 30.98
#